data_AF-A0A7Y6EYC7-F1
#
_entry.id   AF-A0A7Y6EYC7-F1
#
_cell.length_a   1.000
_cell.length_b   1.000
_cell.length_c   1.000
_cell.angle_alpha   90.00
_cell.angle_beta   90.00
_cell.angle_gamma   90.00
#
_symmetry.space_group_name_H-M   'P 1'
#
loop_
_entity.id
_entity.type
_entity.pdbx_description
1 polymer ?
#
loop_
_entity_poly.entity_id
_entity_poly.type
_entity_poly.pdbx_seq_one_letter_code
_entity_poly.pdbx_strand_id
1 'polypeptide(L)'
;MGGIDDHIWRLILRLNSKDVLPVYGLRRNSRHYHLITAINHSIGLLISGSYGNIAVLLNRAYKELEVRDFVETDYITTCKEYLASLTTYLVENKLLTYEEQELLRGRI
;
A
#
# COMPACT_ATOMS: atom_id res chain seq x y z
N MET A 1 0.02 23.58 -2.31
CA MET A 1 0.00 22.12 -2.59
C MET A 1 0.25 21.43 -1.26
N GLY A 2 -0.76 20.77 -0.69
CA GLY A 2 -0.59 20.06 0.58
C GLY A 2 0.36 18.87 0.38
N GLY A 3 1.34 18.72 1.25
CA GLY A 3 2.25 17.58 1.22
C GLY A 3 1.52 16.27 1.51
N ILE A 4 2.13 15.15 1.14
CA ILE A 4 1.71 13.83 1.63
C ILE A 4 1.73 13.86 3.16
N ASP A 5 0.73 13.27 3.79
CA ASP A 5 0.66 13.13 5.25
C ASP A 5 1.96 12.57 5.84
N ASP A 6 2.48 13.22 6.89
CA ASP A 6 3.77 12.87 7.51
C ASP A 6 3.82 11.44 8.04
N HIS A 7 2.70 10.92 8.55
CA HIS A 7 2.62 9.56 9.03
C HIS A 7 2.69 8.57 7.88
N ILE A 8 1.97 8.80 6.78
CA ILE A 8 2.10 8.00 5.55
C ILE A 8 3.54 8.03 5.03
N TRP A 9 4.18 9.19 5.02
CA TRP A 9 5.58 9.32 4.58
C TRP A 9 6.54 8.48 5.44
N ARG A 10 6.36 8.48 6.77
CA ARG A 10 7.16 7.61 7.68
C ARG A 10 6.98 6.13 7.37
N LEU A 11 5.76 5.69 7.05
CA LEU A 11 5.49 4.30 6.68
C LEU A 11 6.18 3.92 5.36
N ILE A 12 6.16 4.81 4.36
CA ILE A 12 6.85 4.62 3.08
C ILE A 12 8.35 4.39 3.28
N LEU A 13 8.98 5.23 4.12
CA LEU A 13 10.40 5.09 4.46
C LEU A 13 10.68 3.77 5.18
N ARG A 14 9.81 3.38 6.11
CA ARG A 14 9.94 2.10 6.84
C ARG A 14 9.81 0.89 5.91
N LEU A 15 8.80 0.86 5.03
CA LEU A 15 8.57 -0.23 4.07
C LEU A 15 9.77 -0.49 3.14
N ASN A 16 10.53 0.56 2.82
CA ASN A 16 11.69 0.50 1.92
C ASN A 16 13.03 0.47 2.67
N SER A 17 13.01 0.43 4.00
CA SER A 17 14.21 0.31 4.82
C SER A 17 14.83 -1.09 4.71
N LYS A 18 16.15 -1.18 4.82
CA LYS A 18 16.87 -2.45 4.73
C LYS A 18 16.51 -3.44 5.85
N ASP A 19 16.11 -2.92 7.01
CA ASP A 19 15.82 -3.71 8.20
C ASP A 19 14.42 -4.35 8.16
N VAL A 20 13.49 -3.73 7.42
CA VAL A 20 12.09 -4.16 7.35
C VAL A 20 11.80 -4.87 6.03
N LEU A 21 12.33 -4.41 4.90
CA LEU A 21 12.05 -4.99 3.60
C LEU A 21 12.58 -6.44 3.51
N PRO A 22 11.74 -7.46 3.29
CA PRO A 22 12.22 -8.81 3.02
C PRO A 22 12.86 -8.85 1.64
N VAL A 23 14.18 -8.67 1.54
CA VAL A 23 14.93 -8.58 0.27
C VAL A 23 14.72 -9.83 -0.61
N TYR A 24 14.60 -11.01 0.01
CA TYR A 24 14.26 -12.25 -0.71
C TYR A 24 12.88 -12.19 -1.40
N GLY A 25 12.01 -11.30 -0.93
CA GLY A 25 10.71 -10.95 -1.49
C GLY A 25 10.77 -10.30 -2.87
N LEU A 26 11.91 -9.72 -3.26
CA LEU A 26 12.07 -9.04 -4.56
C LEU A 26 12.23 -10.01 -5.74
N ARG A 27 12.39 -11.31 -5.48
CA ARG A 27 12.45 -12.34 -6.53
C ARG A 27 11.05 -12.65 -7.02
N ARG A 28 10.86 -12.75 -8.35
CA ARG A 28 9.54 -12.99 -8.98
C ARG A 28 8.81 -14.25 -8.49
N ASN A 29 9.55 -15.28 -8.09
CA ASN A 29 9.00 -16.53 -7.56
C ASN A 29 8.71 -16.48 -6.05
N SER A 30 9.01 -15.36 -5.38
CA SER A 30 8.75 -15.21 -3.96
C SER A 30 7.27 -14.97 -3.67
N ARG A 31 6.78 -15.55 -2.58
CA ARG A 31 5.41 -15.31 -2.11
C ARG A 31 5.13 -13.84 -1.77
N HIS A 32 6.16 -13.04 -1.45
CA HIS A 32 6.02 -11.63 -1.11
C HIS A 32 6.04 -10.71 -2.34
N TYR A 33 6.43 -11.22 -3.52
CA TYR A 33 6.72 -10.39 -4.68
C TYR A 33 5.53 -9.53 -5.11
N HIS A 34 4.35 -10.13 -5.20
CA HIS A 34 3.14 -9.42 -5.62
C HIS A 34 2.71 -8.37 -4.61
N LEU A 35 2.81 -8.66 -3.31
CA LEU A 35 2.54 -7.68 -2.26
C LEU A 35 3.52 -6.50 -2.33
N ILE A 36 4.84 -6.76 -2.34
CA ILE A 36 5.87 -5.70 -2.43
C ILE A 36 5.66 -4.86 -3.69
N THR A 37 5.36 -5.51 -4.82
CA THR A 37 5.12 -4.84 -6.09
C THR A 37 3.88 -3.94 -6.02
N ALA A 38 2.78 -4.41 -5.42
CA ALA A 38 1.57 -3.62 -5.27
C ALA A 38 1.79 -2.40 -4.36
N ILE A 39 2.47 -2.59 -3.22
CA ILE A 39 2.87 -1.52 -2.30
C ILE A 39 3.73 -0.48 -3.04
N ASN A 40 4.82 -0.88 -3.68
CA ASN A 40 5.73 0.07 -4.32
C ASN A 40 5.09 0.83 -5.49
N HIS A 41 4.21 0.19 -6.27
CA HIS A 41 3.45 0.91 -7.28
C HIS A 41 2.47 1.91 -6.68
N SER A 42 1.79 1.57 -5.58
CA SER A 42 0.90 2.52 -4.90
C SER A 42 1.67 3.74 -4.37
N ILE A 43 2.89 3.54 -3.85
CA ILE A 43 3.79 4.62 -3.40
C ILE A 43 4.17 5.52 -4.58
N GLY A 44 4.57 4.92 -5.70
CA GLY A 44 4.91 5.67 -6.91
C GLY A 44 3.75 6.54 -7.41
N LEU A 45 2.54 6.01 -7.40
CA LEU A 45 1.31 6.73 -7.80
C LEU A 45 0.93 7.84 -6.82
N LEU A 46 1.10 7.61 -5.51
CA LEU A 46 0.88 8.63 -4.48
C LEU A 46 1.84 9.82 -4.69
N ILE A 47 3.14 9.53 -4.86
CA ILE A 47 4.17 10.56 -5.04
C ILE A 47 3.96 11.35 -6.35
N SER A 48 3.51 10.68 -7.42
CA SER A 48 3.22 11.37 -8.69
C SER A 48 1.89 12.11 -8.71
N GLY A 49 1.10 12.04 -7.63
CA GLY A 49 -0.26 12.60 -7.58
C GLY A 49 -1.23 11.94 -8.56
N SER A 50 -0.94 10.71 -9.01
CA SER A 50 -1.71 9.99 -10.02
C SER A 50 -2.65 8.99 -9.36
N TYR A 51 -3.73 9.50 -8.78
CA TYR A 51 -4.61 8.70 -7.90
C TYR A 51 -5.52 7.71 -8.62
N GLY A 52 -5.85 7.90 -9.89
CA GLY A 52 -6.88 7.07 -10.54
C GLY A 52 -6.58 5.57 -10.59
N ASN A 53 -5.29 5.20 -10.61
CA ASN A 53 -4.90 3.79 -10.55
C ASN A 53 -4.57 3.31 -9.13
N ILE A 54 -4.45 4.19 -8.13
CA ILE A 54 -3.94 3.83 -6.81
C ILE A 54 -4.88 2.84 -6.12
N ALA A 55 -6.20 3.01 -6.25
CA ALA A 55 -7.20 2.13 -5.65
C ALA A 55 -7.06 0.67 -6.14
N VAL A 56 -6.72 0.47 -7.41
CA VAL A 56 -6.46 -0.87 -7.97
C VAL A 56 -5.25 -1.52 -7.30
N LEU A 57 -4.19 -0.77 -7.06
CA LEU A 57 -2.98 -1.28 -6.40
C LEU A 57 -3.22 -1.57 -4.92
N LEU A 58 -3.95 -0.70 -4.22
CA LEU A 58 -4.34 -0.92 -2.82
C LEU A 58 -5.21 -2.18 -2.69
N ASN A 59 -6.23 -2.33 -3.52
CA ASN A 59 -7.08 -3.53 -3.53
C ASN A 59 -6.26 -4.81 -3.80
N ARG A 60 -5.31 -4.77 -4.74
CA ARG A 60 -4.40 -5.91 -4.98
C ARG A 60 -3.57 -6.23 -3.75
N ALA A 61 -3.00 -5.23 -3.09
CA ALA A 61 -2.21 -5.44 -1.87
C ALA A 61 -3.04 -6.05 -0.74
N TYR A 62 -4.27 -5.55 -0.52
CA TYR A 62 -5.21 -6.15 0.44
C TYR A 62 -5.51 -7.61 0.11
N LYS A 63 -5.82 -7.93 -1.16
CA LYS A 63 -6.09 -9.31 -1.57
C LYS A 63 -4.89 -10.23 -1.35
N GLU A 64 -3.67 -9.77 -1.61
CA GLU A 64 -2.47 -10.56 -1.32
C GLU A 64 -2.34 -10.87 0.17
N LEU A 65 -2.66 -9.91 1.05
CA LEU A 65 -2.63 -10.10 2.51
C LEU A 65 -3.73 -11.04 3.03
N GLU A 66 -4.87 -11.13 2.35
CA GLU A 66 -5.96 -12.05 2.73
C GLU A 66 -5.75 -13.47 2.22
N VAL A 67 -5.33 -13.60 0.95
CA VAL A 67 -5.23 -14.90 0.28
C VAL A 67 -4.01 -15.66 0.75
N ARG A 68 -2.97 -14.96 1.22
CA ARG A 68 -1.72 -15.59 1.66
C ARG A 68 -1.61 -15.56 3.17
N ASP A 69 -1.24 -16.71 3.73
CA ASP A 69 -0.84 -16.85 5.12
C ASP A 69 0.59 -16.35 5.31
N PHE A 70 0.73 -15.02 5.35
CA PHE A 70 1.99 -14.39 5.71
C PHE A 70 2.20 -14.51 7.22
N VAL A 71 3.42 -14.89 7.60
CA VAL A 71 3.86 -14.74 9.00
C VAL A 71 3.85 -13.26 9.33
N GLU A 72 3.23 -12.89 10.45
CA GLU A 72 3.24 -11.52 10.93
C GLU A 72 4.69 -11.12 11.23
N THR A 73 5.16 -10.11 10.49
CA THR A 73 6.51 -9.54 10.60
C THR A 73 6.36 -8.02 10.54
N ASP A 74 7.38 -7.29 10.95
CA ASP A 74 7.41 -5.83 10.83
C ASP A 74 7.00 -5.32 9.44
N TYR A 75 7.41 -6.01 8.38
CA TYR A 75 7.02 -5.67 7.01
C TYR A 75 5.51 -5.81 6.80
N ILE A 76 4.94 -6.94 7.20
CA ILE A 76 3.51 -7.22 7.02
C ILE A 76 2.65 -6.28 7.85
N THR A 77 3.05 -6.02 9.11
CA THR A 77 2.37 -5.06 9.96
C THR A 77 2.44 -3.64 9.37
N THR A 78 3.62 -3.23 8.89
CA THR A 78 3.79 -1.91 8.25
C THR A 78 2.98 -1.81 6.94
N CYS A 79 2.87 -2.89 6.16
CA CYS A 79 2.00 -2.92 4.97
C CYS A 79 0.54 -2.68 5.34
N LYS A 80 0.02 -3.37 6.37
CA LYS A 80 -1.37 -3.21 6.82
C LYS A 80 -1.66 -1.78 7.28
N GLU A 81 -0.75 -1.22 8.08
CA GLU A 81 -0.85 0.16 8.57
C GLU A 81 -0.80 1.16 7.41
N TYR A 82 0.14 1.01 6.49
CA TYR A 82 0.24 1.85 5.29
C TYR A 82 -1.03 1.81 4.43
N LEU A 83 -1.56 0.61 4.16
CA LEU A 83 -2.75 0.45 3.35
C LEU A 83 -3.96 1.13 3.99
N ALA A 84 -4.16 0.95 5.31
CA ALA A 84 -5.24 1.60 6.04
C ALA A 84 -5.09 3.12 6.02
N SER A 85 -3.94 3.65 6.46
CA SER A 85 -3.68 5.09 6.53
C SER A 85 -3.79 5.77 5.16
N LEU A 86 -3.27 5.14 4.10
CA LEU A 86 -3.38 5.68 2.75
C LEU A 86 -4.81 5.63 2.22
N THR A 87 -5.55 4.55 2.48
CA THR A 87 -6.96 4.46 2.07
C THR A 87 -7.78 5.56 2.73
N THR A 88 -7.65 5.76 4.04
CA THR A 88 -8.31 6.84 4.77
C THR A 88 -7.94 8.21 4.21
N TYR A 89 -6.64 8.49 4.04
CA TYR A 89 -6.15 9.75 3.49
C TYR A 89 -6.76 10.07 2.12
N LEU A 90 -6.80 9.09 1.21
CA LEU A 90 -7.34 9.26 -0.13
C LEU A 90 -8.84 9.57 -0.12
N VAL A 91 -9.60 8.92 0.77
CA VAL A 91 -11.05 9.14 0.91
C VAL A 91 -11.35 10.49 1.53
N GLU A 92 -10.73 10.82 2.66
CA GLU A 92 -10.97 12.08 3.40
C GLU A 92 -10.61 13.32 2.56
N ASN A 93 -9.56 13.22 1.75
CA ASN A 93 -9.13 14.28 0.85
C ASN A 93 -9.85 14.26 -0.51
N LYS A 94 -10.83 13.38 -0.72
CA LYS A 94 -11.61 13.23 -1.97
C LYS A 94 -10.72 13.05 -3.20
N LEU A 95 -9.65 12.26 -3.05
CA LEU A 95 -8.66 11.99 -4.10
C LEU A 95 -9.06 10.80 -4.98
N LEU A 96 -10.16 10.11 -4.64
CA LEU A 96 -10.70 8.97 -5.38
C LEU A 96 -12.09 9.28 -5.91
N THR A 97 -12.40 8.77 -7.11
CA THR A 97 -13.76 8.74 -7.64
C THR A 97 -14.64 7.80 -6.82
N TYR A 98 -15.96 7.87 -7.04
CA TYR A 98 -16.89 6.93 -6.42
C TYR A 98 -16.58 5.47 -6.79
N GLU A 99 -16.28 5.18 -8.06
CA GLU A 99 -15.95 3.80 -8.48
C GLU A 99 -14.67 3.29 -7.81
N GLU A 100 -13.67 4.17 -7.63
CA GLU A 100 -12.42 3.83 -6.97
C GLU A 100 -12.60 3.60 -5.46
N GLN A 101 -13.47 4.35 -4.81
CA GLN A 101 -13.85 4.11 -3.42
C GLN A 101 -14.58 2.77 -3.25
N GLU A 102 -15.46 2.42 -4.20
CA GLU A 102 -16.16 1.12 -4.19
C GLU A 102 -15.19 -0.07 -4.31
N LEU A 103 -14.08 0.08 -5.04
CA LEU A 103 -13.03 -0.96 -5.09
C LEU A 103 -12.37 -1.23 -3.74
N LEU A 104 -12.41 -0.26 -2.83
CA LEU A 104 -11.85 -0.33 -1.48
C LEU A 104 -12.94 -0.55 -0.41
N ARG A 105 -14.21 -0.74 -0.81
CA ARG A 105 -15.31 -0.99 0.12
C ARG A 105 -15.03 -2.25 0.95
N GLY A 106 -15.14 -2.13 2.28
CA GLY A 106 -14.76 -3.18 3.24
C GLY A 106 -13.28 -3.17 3.65
N ARG A 107 -12.51 -2.18 3.18
CA ARG A 107 -11.13 -1.85 3.61
C ARG A 107 -11.03 -0.52 4.36
N ILE A 108 -12.12 0.25 4.29
CA ILE A 108 -12.35 1.56 4.93
C ILE A 108 -13.10 1.30 6.24
#